data_AF-A0A9X8P4V3-F1
#
_entry.id   AF-A0A9X8P4V3-F1
#
_cell.length_a   1.000
_cell.length_b   1.000
_cell.length_c   1.000
_cell.angle_alpha   90.00
_cell.angle_beta   90.00
_cell.angle_gamma   90.00
#
_symmetry.space_group_name_H-M   'P 1'
#
loop_
_entity.id
_entity.type
_entity.pdbx_description
1 polymer ?
#
loop_
_entity_poly.entity_id
_entity_poly.type
_entity_poly.pdbx_seq_one_letter_code
_entity_poly.pdbx_strand_id
1 'polypeptide(L)'
;MTMTLNELLATNPDGTLEEIAGKYNTSLFAVVEALPATQRTLATGDRFDQVWDTIATWGEVTLISHTTDAILEFKSELPTGTHRHGYFNLRGKNGLSGHIRATSCQHIAFIERKFMGMDTASVVFFNASGAAMFKIFLGRDSHRQLLSAQVDAFRALASELQPEQV
;
A
#
# COMPACT_ATOMS: atom_id res chain seq x y z
N MET A 1 -26.72 -15.10 12.60
CA MET A 1 -26.36 -14.27 11.44
C MET A 1 -24.85 -14.13 11.42
N THR A 2 -24.22 -14.32 10.28
CA THR A 2 -22.79 -14.07 10.06
C THR A 2 -22.58 -12.57 9.84
N MET A 3 -21.61 -11.99 10.55
CA MET A 3 -21.23 -10.57 10.43
C MET A 3 -20.76 -10.27 9.00
N THR A 4 -21.27 -9.21 8.39
CA THR A 4 -20.85 -8.74 7.06
C THR A 4 -19.41 -8.21 7.08
N LEU A 5 -18.79 -8.09 5.89
CA LEU A 5 -17.42 -7.58 5.77
C LEU A 5 -17.30 -6.14 6.32
N ASN A 6 -18.23 -5.26 5.96
CA ASN A 6 -18.24 -3.87 6.43
C ASN A 6 -18.40 -3.78 7.95
N GLU A 7 -19.30 -4.59 8.54
CA GLU A 7 -19.46 -4.65 9.99
C GLU A 7 -18.16 -5.10 10.67
N LEU A 8 -17.49 -6.13 10.15
CA LEU A 8 -16.22 -6.59 10.69
C LEU A 8 -15.15 -5.50 10.63
N LEU A 9 -14.99 -4.84 9.49
CA LEU A 9 -13.96 -3.81 9.32
C LEU A 9 -14.21 -2.57 10.19
N ALA A 10 -15.48 -2.25 10.48
CA ALA A 10 -15.84 -1.18 11.41
C ALA A 10 -15.42 -1.46 12.86
N THR A 11 -15.17 -2.72 13.25
CA THR A 11 -14.65 -3.05 14.59
C THR A 11 -13.14 -2.92 14.73
N ASN A 12 -12.44 -2.46 13.68
CA ASN A 12 -10.98 -2.35 13.64
C ASN A 12 -10.30 -3.70 13.97
N PRO A 13 -10.59 -4.76 13.20
CA PRO A 13 -10.07 -6.08 13.50
C PRO A 13 -8.54 -6.03 13.45
N ASP A 14 -7.90 -6.75 14.39
CA ASP A 14 -6.46 -6.98 14.30
C ASP A 14 -6.18 -8.13 13.32
N GLY A 15 -4.93 -8.28 12.89
CA GLY A 15 -4.52 -9.28 11.91
C GLY A 15 -4.44 -8.73 10.48
N THR A 16 -4.10 -9.62 9.55
CA THR A 16 -3.83 -9.25 8.15
C THR A 16 -5.12 -9.07 7.37
N LEU A 17 -5.13 -8.15 6.40
CA LEU A 17 -6.28 -7.97 5.51
C LEU A 17 -6.40 -9.18 4.55
N GLU A 18 -5.29 -9.88 4.29
CA GLU A 18 -5.25 -11.15 3.57
C GLU A 18 -6.09 -12.24 4.26
N GLU A 19 -5.97 -12.41 5.57
CA GLU A 19 -6.76 -13.38 6.34
C GLU A 19 -8.26 -13.06 6.27
N ILE A 20 -8.61 -11.77 6.33
CA ILE A 20 -10.00 -11.32 6.17
C ILE A 20 -10.50 -11.64 4.76
N ALA A 21 -9.69 -11.40 3.73
CA ALA A 21 -10.05 -11.71 2.35
C ALA A 21 -10.34 -13.21 2.17
N GLY A 22 -9.48 -14.07 2.75
CA GLY A 22 -9.70 -15.52 2.79
C GLY A 22 -10.97 -15.92 3.52
N LYS A 23 -11.23 -15.35 4.71
CA LYS A 23 -12.43 -15.63 5.52
C LYS A 23 -13.73 -15.28 4.80
N TYR A 24 -13.73 -14.19 4.02
CA TYR A 24 -14.90 -13.73 3.25
C TYR A 24 -14.90 -14.22 1.80
N ASN A 25 -13.95 -15.07 1.42
CA ASN A 25 -13.80 -15.62 0.06
C ASN A 25 -13.86 -14.52 -1.02
N THR A 26 -13.11 -13.45 -0.81
CA THR A 26 -13.06 -12.27 -1.69
C THR A 26 -11.62 -11.83 -1.95
N SER A 27 -11.42 -10.84 -2.82
CA SER A 27 -10.09 -10.29 -3.09
C SER A 27 -9.60 -9.39 -1.96
N LEU A 28 -8.28 -9.20 -1.87
CA LEU A 28 -7.70 -8.24 -0.93
C LEU A 28 -8.17 -6.82 -1.22
N PHE A 29 -8.28 -6.43 -2.49
CA PHE A 29 -8.80 -5.12 -2.87
C PHE A 29 -10.24 -4.91 -2.40
N ALA A 30 -11.11 -5.92 -2.49
CA ALA A 30 -12.48 -5.81 -1.98
C ALA A 30 -12.53 -5.60 -0.45
N VAL A 31 -11.62 -6.23 0.30
CA VAL A 31 -11.46 -5.95 1.75
C VAL A 31 -11.01 -4.52 1.98
N VAL A 32 -10.01 -4.07 1.23
CA VAL A 32 -9.49 -2.70 1.35
C VAL A 32 -10.57 -1.69 0.99
N GLU A 33 -11.31 -1.88 -0.10
CA GLU A 33 -12.44 -1.04 -0.50
C GLU A 33 -13.54 -1.00 0.57
N ALA A 34 -13.74 -2.07 1.33
CA ALA A 34 -14.70 -2.12 2.44
C ALA A 34 -14.18 -1.49 3.75
N LEU A 35 -12.91 -1.07 3.85
CA LEU A 35 -12.41 -0.38 5.04
C LEU A 35 -13.17 0.95 5.24
N PRO A 36 -13.33 1.40 6.51
CA PRO A 36 -13.85 2.73 6.80
C PRO A 36 -13.11 3.80 6.00
N ALA A 37 -13.83 4.75 5.41
CA ALA A 37 -13.24 5.81 4.59
C ALA A 37 -12.19 6.64 5.34
N THR A 38 -12.26 6.71 6.68
CA THR A 38 -11.26 7.37 7.53
C THR A 38 -9.93 6.63 7.61
N GLN A 39 -9.88 5.37 7.19
CA GLN A 39 -8.68 4.52 7.21
C GLN A 39 -8.08 4.31 5.83
N ARG A 40 -8.73 4.81 4.77
CA ARG A 40 -8.26 4.60 3.40
C ARG A 40 -8.51 5.78 2.47
N THR A 41 -7.60 5.94 1.53
CA THR A 41 -7.87 6.66 0.28
C THR A 41 -7.54 5.75 -0.90
N LEU A 42 -8.43 5.72 -1.90
CA LEU A 42 -8.26 4.91 -3.10
C LEU A 42 -7.92 5.81 -4.29
N ALA A 43 -7.00 5.34 -5.12
CA ALA A 43 -6.62 5.96 -6.39
C ALA A 43 -6.58 4.89 -7.50
N THR A 44 -6.71 5.33 -8.74
CA THR A 44 -6.60 4.48 -9.93
C THR A 44 -5.14 4.18 -10.26
N GLY A 45 -4.89 3.04 -10.91
CA GLY A 45 -3.54 2.60 -11.26
C GLY A 45 -2.80 3.50 -12.28
N ASP A 46 -3.50 4.39 -12.98
CA ASP A 46 -2.91 5.41 -13.84
C ASP A 46 -2.06 6.44 -13.06
N ARG A 47 -2.22 6.51 -11.73
CA ARG A 47 -1.40 7.33 -10.82
C ARG A 47 -0.12 6.64 -10.36
N PHE A 48 0.21 5.45 -10.89
CA PHE A 48 1.39 4.67 -10.49
C PHE A 48 2.68 5.49 -10.46
N ASP A 49 2.99 6.20 -11.55
CA ASP A 49 4.25 6.94 -11.68
C ASP A 49 4.33 8.10 -10.66
N GLN A 50 3.25 8.88 -10.55
CA GLN A 50 3.15 9.98 -9.56
C GLN A 50 3.36 9.45 -8.14
N VAL A 51 2.70 8.34 -7.78
CA VAL A 51 2.81 7.75 -6.45
C VAL A 51 4.23 7.23 -6.21
N TRP A 52 4.78 6.47 -7.16
CA TRP A 52 6.13 5.90 -7.03
C TRP A 52 7.19 6.98 -6.86
N ASP A 53 7.19 7.98 -7.76
CA ASP A 53 8.18 9.06 -7.76
C ASP A 53 8.07 9.92 -6.50
N THR A 54 6.86 10.13 -5.98
CA THR A 54 6.66 10.87 -4.73
C THR A 54 7.22 10.09 -3.53
N ILE A 55 6.90 8.79 -3.41
CA ILE A 55 7.40 7.94 -2.32
C ILE A 55 8.93 7.82 -2.36
N ALA A 56 9.54 7.83 -3.54
CA ALA A 56 11.00 7.80 -3.71
C ALA A 56 11.71 9.01 -3.06
N THR A 57 10.99 10.04 -2.65
CA THR A 57 11.53 11.21 -1.93
C THR A 57 11.39 11.15 -0.41
N TRP A 58 10.72 10.12 0.13
CA TRP A 58 10.35 10.04 1.56
C TRP A 58 11.46 9.51 2.48
N GLY A 59 12.62 9.16 1.93
CA GLY A 59 13.68 8.46 2.65
C GLY A 59 13.40 6.95 2.78
N GLU A 60 13.90 6.33 3.85
CA GLU A 60 13.77 4.88 4.04
C GLU A 60 12.32 4.45 4.29
N VAL A 61 11.86 3.47 3.50
CA VAL A 61 10.57 2.80 3.63
C VAL A 61 10.77 1.28 3.64
N THR A 62 9.71 0.51 3.92
CA THR A 62 9.75 -0.95 3.80
C THR A 62 8.88 -1.41 2.63
N LEU A 63 9.50 -1.90 1.56
CA LEU A 63 8.78 -2.57 0.46
C LEU A 63 8.54 -4.04 0.83
N ILE A 64 7.31 -4.52 0.67
CA ILE A 64 6.90 -5.88 1.01
C ILE A 64 6.24 -6.56 -0.18
N SER A 65 6.75 -7.73 -0.54
CA SER A 65 6.04 -8.71 -1.36
C SER A 65 5.38 -9.73 -0.44
N HIS A 66 4.04 -9.78 -0.45
CA HIS A 66 3.27 -10.69 0.40
C HIS A 66 2.52 -11.66 -0.51
N THR A 67 2.91 -12.93 -0.47
CA THR A 67 2.24 -14.05 -1.14
C THR A 67 1.77 -15.06 -0.09
N THR A 68 1.00 -16.06 -0.51
CA THR A 68 0.58 -17.15 0.38
C THR A 68 1.77 -17.90 0.99
N ASP A 69 2.87 -18.03 0.24
CA ASP A 69 3.99 -18.90 0.62
C ASP A 69 5.18 -18.15 1.21
N ALA A 70 5.29 -16.84 0.94
CA ALA A 70 6.40 -16.02 1.38
C ALA A 70 6.02 -14.56 1.57
N ILE A 71 6.55 -13.98 2.65
CA ILE A 71 6.58 -12.53 2.90
C ILE A 71 8.05 -12.11 2.83
N LEU A 72 8.36 -11.26 1.85
CA LEU A 72 9.70 -10.70 1.67
C LEU A 72 9.63 -9.20 1.95
N GLU A 73 10.51 -8.73 2.84
CA GLU A 73 10.59 -7.33 3.23
C GLU A 73 11.96 -6.77 2.88
N PHE A 74 11.99 -5.55 2.37
CA PHE A 74 13.23 -4.83 2.08
C PHE A 74 13.14 -3.40 2.57
N LYS A 75 14.05 -3.02 3.48
CA LYS A 75 14.16 -1.67 4.04
C LYS A 75 15.21 -0.89 3.27
N SER A 76 14.77 0.15 2.57
CA SER A 76 15.65 1.11 1.88
C SER A 76 14.87 2.34 1.44
N GLU A 77 15.57 3.35 0.96
CA GLU A 77 14.97 4.32 0.06
C GLU A 77 14.41 3.61 -1.19
N LEU A 78 13.25 4.05 -1.67
CA LEU A 78 12.65 3.49 -2.87
C LEU A 78 13.42 4.01 -4.10
N PRO A 79 13.93 3.13 -4.99
CA PRO A 79 14.68 3.57 -6.16
C PRO A 79 13.78 4.23 -7.18
N THR A 80 14.28 5.26 -7.87
CA THR A 80 13.64 5.77 -9.09
C THR A 80 13.68 4.73 -10.21
N GLY A 81 12.87 4.93 -11.25
CA GLY A 81 12.81 4.00 -12.38
C GLY A 81 12.55 4.66 -13.73
N THR A 82 12.57 3.85 -14.78
CA THR A 82 12.27 4.30 -16.15
C THR A 82 11.48 3.25 -16.91
N HIS A 83 10.49 3.68 -17.69
CA HIS A 83 9.70 2.80 -18.55
C HIS A 83 10.50 2.35 -19.79
N ARG A 84 10.57 1.04 -20.01
CA ARG A 84 11.16 0.43 -21.22
C ARG A 84 10.59 -0.97 -21.43
N HIS A 85 10.26 -1.31 -22.68
CA HIS A 85 9.77 -2.64 -23.08
C HIS A 85 8.57 -3.16 -22.25
N GLY A 86 7.66 -2.27 -21.84
CA GLY A 86 6.47 -2.63 -21.07
C GLY A 86 6.69 -2.81 -19.56
N TYR A 87 7.85 -2.43 -19.04
CA TYR A 87 8.19 -2.47 -17.62
C TYR A 87 8.70 -1.12 -17.13
N PHE A 88 8.38 -0.79 -15.89
CA PHE A 88 9.04 0.22 -15.07
C PHE A 88 10.27 -0.41 -14.42
N ASN A 89 11.45 0.01 -14.84
CA ASN A 89 12.73 -0.61 -14.47
C ASN A 89 13.39 0.18 -13.34
N LEU A 90 13.55 -0.45 -12.17
CA LEU A 90 14.09 0.18 -10.97
C LEU A 90 15.62 0.32 -11.05
N ARG A 91 16.13 1.50 -10.72
CA ARG A 91 17.58 1.79 -10.69
C ARG A 91 18.09 1.83 -9.26
N GLY A 92 18.12 0.65 -8.66
CA GLY A 92 18.62 0.41 -7.31
C GLY A 92 20.07 0.78 -7.11
N LYS A 93 20.38 1.50 -6.03
CA LYS A 93 21.75 1.67 -5.52
C LYS A 93 21.96 1.06 -4.13
N ASN A 94 20.87 0.76 -3.43
CA ASN A 94 20.85 0.31 -2.03
C ASN A 94 20.29 -1.12 -1.91
N GLY A 95 20.61 -1.99 -2.87
CA GLY A 95 20.19 -3.41 -2.89
C GLY A 95 18.81 -3.68 -3.50
N LEU A 96 17.83 -2.78 -3.35
CA LEU A 96 16.52 -2.93 -4.00
C LEU A 96 16.59 -2.58 -5.50
N SER A 97 16.36 -3.56 -6.37
CA SER A 97 16.22 -3.39 -7.82
C SER A 97 15.16 -4.33 -8.37
N GLY A 98 14.77 -4.18 -9.64
CA GLY A 98 13.78 -5.06 -10.28
C GLY A 98 13.00 -4.39 -11.40
N HIS A 99 11.93 -5.07 -11.81
CA HIS A 99 11.08 -4.67 -12.93
C HIS A 99 9.62 -4.82 -12.53
N ILE A 100 8.85 -3.73 -12.66
CA ILE A 100 7.43 -3.72 -12.36
C ILE A 100 6.67 -3.55 -13.67
N ARG A 101 5.72 -4.45 -13.95
CA ARG A 101 4.76 -4.22 -15.03
C ARG A 101 3.72 -3.23 -14.52
N ALA A 102 4.02 -1.93 -14.60
CA ALA A 102 3.18 -0.87 -14.04
C ALA A 102 1.75 -0.88 -14.62
N THR A 103 1.58 -1.27 -15.88
CA THR A 103 0.26 -1.43 -16.51
C THR A 103 -0.61 -2.50 -15.86
N SER A 104 -0.04 -3.41 -15.06
CA SER A 104 -0.82 -4.36 -14.26
C SER A 104 -1.49 -3.70 -13.07
N CYS A 105 -1.00 -2.55 -12.60
CA CYS A 105 -1.60 -1.82 -11.49
C CYS A 105 -2.93 -1.21 -11.93
N GLN A 106 -4.02 -1.61 -11.28
CA GLN A 106 -5.37 -1.10 -11.55
C GLN A 106 -5.88 -0.21 -10.41
N HIS A 107 -5.44 -0.46 -9.18
CA HIS A 107 -5.80 0.32 -8.01
C HIS A 107 -4.59 0.56 -7.12
N ILE A 108 -4.61 1.67 -6.41
CA ILE A 108 -3.66 2.03 -5.36
C ILE A 108 -4.47 2.42 -4.13
N ALA A 109 -4.07 1.95 -2.95
CA ALA A 109 -4.69 2.35 -1.70
C ALA A 109 -3.68 2.87 -0.69
N PHE A 110 -3.98 4.04 -0.12
CA PHE A 110 -3.32 4.60 1.05
C PHE A 110 -4.11 4.13 2.26
N ILE A 111 -3.51 3.35 3.15
CA ILE A 111 -4.19 2.73 4.30
C ILE A 111 -3.50 3.14 5.60
N GLU A 112 -4.25 3.76 6.51
CA GLU A 112 -3.87 4.01 7.91
C GLU A 112 -4.74 3.14 8.83
N ARG A 113 -4.12 2.17 9.52
CA ARG A 113 -4.81 1.31 10.49
C ARG A 113 -3.86 0.82 11.57
N LYS A 114 -4.43 0.27 12.65
CA LYS A 114 -3.65 -0.48 13.63
C LYS A 114 -3.40 -1.91 13.16
N PHE A 115 -2.19 -2.40 13.43
CA PHE A 115 -1.79 -3.81 13.25
C PHE A 115 -0.93 -4.23 14.44
N MET A 116 -1.34 -5.27 15.16
CA MET A 116 -0.74 -5.72 16.42
C MET A 116 -0.61 -4.58 17.44
N GLY A 117 -1.66 -3.76 17.54
CA GLY A 117 -1.74 -2.60 18.45
C GLY A 117 -0.93 -1.36 18.02
N MET A 118 -0.12 -1.44 16.97
CA MET A 118 0.71 -0.34 16.48
C MET A 118 0.05 0.38 15.30
N ASP A 119 0.16 1.71 15.25
CA ASP A 119 -0.26 2.49 14.08
C ASP A 119 0.63 2.16 12.88
N THR A 120 0.01 1.86 11.74
CA THR A 120 0.67 1.57 10.47
C THR A 120 0.10 2.47 9.38
N ALA A 121 0.96 2.88 8.46
CA ALA A 121 0.59 3.57 7.24
C ALA A 121 1.26 2.86 6.06
N SER A 122 0.47 2.51 5.05
CA SER A 122 0.94 1.74 3.90
C SER A 122 0.31 2.19 2.59
N VAL A 123 1.07 2.10 1.51
CA VAL A 123 0.59 2.24 0.13
C VAL A 123 0.59 0.86 -0.51
N VAL A 124 -0.57 0.40 -0.96
CA VAL A 124 -0.74 -0.94 -1.55
C VAL A 124 -1.13 -0.80 -3.02
N PHE A 125 -0.44 -1.54 -3.89
CA PHE A 125 -0.67 -1.54 -5.33
C PHE A 125 -1.36 -2.83 -5.70
N PHE A 126 -2.50 -2.76 -6.39
CA PHE A 126 -3.33 -3.92 -6.73
C PHE A 126 -3.36 -4.17 -8.23
N ASN A 127 -3.36 -5.44 -8.59
CA ASN A 127 -3.58 -5.87 -9.97
C ASN A 127 -5.08 -5.99 -10.31
N ALA A 128 -5.39 -6.35 -11.56
CA ALA A 128 -6.76 -6.52 -12.04
C ALA A 128 -7.57 -7.62 -11.32
N SER A 129 -6.92 -8.58 -10.65
CA SER A 129 -7.62 -9.60 -9.84
C SER A 129 -7.88 -9.12 -8.40
N GLY A 130 -7.51 -7.89 -8.06
CA GLY A 130 -7.62 -7.36 -6.71
C GLY A 130 -6.59 -7.93 -5.72
N ALA A 131 -5.51 -8.57 -6.21
CA ALA A 131 -4.41 -9.02 -5.37
C ALA A 131 -3.35 -7.92 -5.24
N ALA A 132 -2.67 -7.82 -4.10
CA ALA A 132 -1.54 -6.91 -3.95
C ALA A 132 -0.37 -7.37 -4.84
N MET A 133 0.12 -6.47 -5.68
CA MET A 133 1.41 -6.61 -6.35
C MET A 133 2.55 -6.51 -5.34
N PHE A 134 2.46 -5.51 -4.46
CA PHE A 134 3.37 -5.24 -3.34
C PHE A 134 2.78 -4.14 -2.46
N LYS A 135 3.42 -3.93 -1.31
CA LYS A 135 3.07 -2.90 -0.33
C LYS A 135 4.30 -2.05 -0.01
N ILE A 136 4.10 -0.79 0.32
CA ILE A 136 5.14 0.08 0.86
C ILE A 136 4.66 0.61 2.21
N PHE A 137 5.40 0.30 3.28
CA PHE A 137 5.12 0.78 4.62
C PHE A 137 6.04 1.94 4.97
N LEU A 138 5.50 2.94 5.67
CA LEU A 138 6.29 4.03 6.22
C LEU A 138 7.27 3.51 7.28
N GLY A 139 8.41 4.17 7.38
CA GLY A 139 9.44 3.91 8.37
C GLY A 139 9.00 4.25 9.79
N ARG A 140 9.82 3.80 10.75
CA ARG A 140 9.62 4.07 12.17
C ARG A 140 10.87 4.65 12.80
N ASP A 141 10.67 5.44 13.85
CA ASP A 141 11.76 5.93 14.70
C ASP A 141 12.26 4.86 15.70
N SER A 142 13.23 5.24 16.53
CA SER A 142 13.78 4.39 17.60
C SER A 142 12.76 3.99 18.67
N HIS A 143 11.62 4.69 18.76
CA HIS A 143 10.51 4.41 19.68
C HIS A 143 9.40 3.58 19.02
N ARG A 144 9.63 3.09 17.80
CA ARG A 144 8.65 2.36 16.97
C ARG A 144 7.42 3.19 16.60
N GLN A 145 7.50 4.52 16.63
CA GLN A 145 6.46 5.40 16.11
C GLN A 145 6.66 5.65 14.62
N LEU A 146 5.59 5.90 13.87
CA LEU A 146 5.70 6.29 12.46
C LEU A 146 6.47 7.62 12.35
N LEU A 147 7.33 7.74 11.34
CA LEU A 147 8.06 8.98 11.09
C LEU A 147 7.09 10.09 10.67
N SER A 148 6.94 11.13 11.50
CA SER A 148 5.95 12.20 11.29
C SER A 148 6.04 12.86 9.91
N ALA A 149 7.26 13.14 9.43
CA ALA A 149 7.47 13.73 8.11
C ALA A 149 6.96 12.83 6.97
N GLN A 150 7.10 11.50 7.10
CA GLN A 150 6.54 10.58 6.12
C GLN A 150 5.02 10.49 6.23
N VAL A 151 4.45 10.55 7.44
CA VAL A 151 3.00 10.56 7.65
C VAL A 151 2.37 11.81 7.01
N ASP A 152 2.98 12.98 7.19
CA ASP A 152 2.51 14.22 6.60
C ASP A 152 2.55 14.16 5.07
N ALA A 153 3.67 13.69 4.49
CA ALA A 153 3.81 13.52 3.04
C ALA A 153 2.84 12.46 2.48
N PHE A 154 2.63 11.36 3.21
CA PHE A 154 1.67 10.32 2.86
C PHE A 154 0.24 10.86 2.78
N ARG A 155 -0.19 11.62 3.80
CA ARG A 155 -1.54 12.19 3.84
C ARG A 155 -1.73 13.28 2.80
N ALA A 156 -0.70 14.08 2.52
CA ALA A 156 -0.72 15.08 1.46
C ALA A 156 -0.92 14.42 0.08
N LEU A 157 -0.11 13.40 -0.25
CA LEU A 157 -0.25 12.66 -1.51
C LEU A 157 -1.60 11.94 -1.61
N ALA A 158 -2.07 11.31 -0.52
CA ALA A 158 -3.39 10.69 -0.50
C ALA A 158 -4.50 11.71 -0.81
N SER A 159 -4.43 12.90 -0.21
CA SER A 159 -5.43 13.96 -0.41
C SER A 159 -5.41 14.51 -1.85
N GLU A 160 -4.23 14.69 -2.44
CA GLU A 160 -4.06 15.13 -3.84
C GLU A 160 -4.69 14.15 -4.84
N LEU A 161 -4.69 12.85 -4.52
CA LEU A 161 -5.19 11.80 -5.38
C LEU A 161 -6.69 11.54 -5.23
N GLN A 162 -7.36 12.19 -4.27
CA GLN A 162 -8.82 12.16 -4.20
C GLN A 162 -9.39 12.95 -5.39
N PRO A 163 -10.45 12.45 -6.05
CA PRO A 163 -11.16 13.26 -7.02
C PRO A 163 -11.67 14.54 -6.34
N GLU A 164 -11.61 15.68 -7.03
CA GLU A 164 -12.27 16.91 -6.57
C GLU A 164 -13.73 16.59 -6.25
N GLN A 165 -14.17 16.96 -5.05
CA GLN A 165 -15.57 16.94 -4.69
C GLN A 165 -16.25 18.02 -5.54
N VAL A 166 -16.89 17.61 -6.63
CA VAL A 166 -17.84 18.45 -7.39
C VAL A 166 -19.12 18.60 -6.59
#